data_AF-A0A9E6ZVD1-F1
#
_entry.id   AF-A0A9E6ZVD1-F1
#
_cell.length_a   1.000
_cell.length_b   1.000
_cell.length_c   1.000
_cell.angle_alpha   90.00
_cell.angle_beta   90.00
_cell.angle_gamma   90.00
#
_symmetry.space_group_name_H-M   'P 1'
#
loop_
_entity.id
_entity.type
_entity.pdbx_description
1 polymer ?
#
loop_
_entity_poly.entity_id
_entity_poly.type
_entity_poly.pdbx_seq_one_letter_code
_entity_poly.pdbx_strand_id
1 'polypeptide(L)'
;MKTKTILLLAGLTVYSSLACSQVVKDSLQAHHIYPRFNGYFSVEESWQIHKEAYKKQLEAKGLTEQEISQKMKEYEKQKEEVIEKIKQQRRVAEKQRQLADIQRQKADSLRKMAAAQRLEHDKQRQKADALRKMADTQRQQAEKQRQQAEVMRREAEAQRKIAEEKRKIEEEWRKSIKVLLGENVPLVVKDTGVKPLKINVSKRSTLFFNIYGNINSGRVLIEVFNPNGQKEAELALDHHKETVPQPKTRLSDNTSGSLSKTINSPKTGAWIVKISPQKCRGTINISVAQYIKPAADE
;
A
#
# COMPACT_ATOMS: atom_id res chain seq x y z
N MET A 1 36.49 34.97 -6.58
CA MET A 1 35.92 35.96 -7.53
C MET A 1 34.64 35.33 -8.09
N LYS A 2 33.41 35.76 -7.87
CA LYS A 2 32.83 37.10 -7.70
C LYS A 2 31.66 37.00 -6.70
N THR A 3 31.78 37.71 -5.59
CA THR A 3 30.73 37.98 -4.60
C THR A 3 30.20 39.40 -4.82
N LYS A 4 28.95 39.66 -4.40
CA LYS A 4 28.21 40.94 -4.45
C LYS A 4 27.64 41.22 -5.84
N THR A 5 26.33 41.05 -6.06
CA THR A 5 25.30 42.06 -5.79
C THR A 5 23.96 41.42 -6.19
N ILE A 6 22.98 41.33 -5.28
CA ILE A 6 21.51 41.25 -5.46
C ILE A 6 20.96 40.88 -4.08
N LEU A 7 20.85 41.90 -3.22
CA LEU A 7 20.08 41.88 -1.97
C LEU A 7 19.86 43.34 -1.56
N LEU A 8 19.14 44.08 -2.39
CA LEU A 8 18.75 45.47 -2.12
C LEU A 8 17.52 45.82 -2.97
N LEU A 9 16.41 45.12 -2.74
CA LEU A 9 15.09 45.48 -3.26
C LEU A 9 13.96 44.84 -2.43
N ALA A 10 14.14 44.82 -1.10
CA ALA A 10 13.15 44.37 -0.14
C ALA A 10 13.19 45.22 1.15
N GLY A 11 13.44 46.52 1.01
CA GLY A 11 13.62 47.45 2.14
C GLY A 11 13.09 48.84 1.86
N LEU A 12 11.90 48.96 1.24
CA LEU A 12 11.25 50.26 0.99
C LEU A 12 9.72 50.16 0.94
N THR A 13 9.13 49.25 1.73
CA THR A 13 7.65 49.16 1.89
C THR A 13 7.18 49.09 3.34
N VAL A 14 8.06 49.27 4.33
CA VAL A 14 7.66 49.35 5.75
C VAL A 14 8.49 50.41 6.49
N TYR A 15 8.46 51.67 6.03
CA TYR A 15 8.86 52.84 6.83
C TYR A 15 8.25 54.11 6.18
N SER A 16 6.92 54.25 6.27
CA SER A 16 6.28 55.58 6.19
C SER A 16 5.02 55.69 7.05
N SER A 17 4.71 54.66 7.82
CA SER A 17 3.57 54.62 8.73
C SER A 17 4.05 54.42 10.16
N LEU A 18 4.70 55.45 10.73
CA LEU A 18 4.86 55.70 12.19
C LEU A 18 5.86 56.85 12.43
N ALA A 19 5.53 58.06 12.01
CA ALA A 19 6.19 59.29 12.48
C ALA A 19 5.37 60.55 12.12
N CYS A 20 4.11 60.61 12.56
CA CYS A 20 3.47 61.89 12.80
C CYS A 20 3.15 61.95 14.29
N SER A 21 4.19 62.26 15.06
CA SER A 21 4.03 62.80 16.41
C SER A 21 3.07 63.98 16.33
N GLN A 22 2.18 64.01 17.30
CA GLN A 22 1.16 65.01 17.54
C GLN A 22 1.65 66.43 17.20
N VAL A 23 1.13 66.98 16.10
CA VAL A 23 1.08 68.43 15.95
C VAL A 23 0.08 68.92 17.00
N VAL A 24 0.58 69.74 17.92
CA VAL A 24 -0.22 70.53 18.85
C VAL A 24 -1.39 71.12 18.06
N LYS A 25 -2.62 70.88 18.54
CA LYS A 25 -3.79 71.62 18.07
C LYS A 25 -3.63 73.06 18.55
N ASP A 26 -2.76 73.82 17.90
CA ASP A 26 -2.94 75.25 17.84
C ASP A 26 -4.23 75.45 17.07
N SER A 27 -5.28 75.78 17.80
CA SER A 27 -6.49 76.35 17.25
C SER A 27 -6.11 77.70 16.66
N LEU A 28 -5.47 77.68 15.48
CA LEU A 28 -5.56 78.79 14.55
C LEU A 28 -7.05 78.97 14.33
N GLN A 29 -7.62 80.01 14.93
CA GLN A 29 -8.91 80.52 14.50
C GLN A 29 -8.81 80.64 12.99
N ALA A 30 -9.52 79.77 12.28
CA ALA A 30 -9.67 79.86 10.85
C ALA A 30 -10.55 81.08 10.57
N HIS A 31 -9.97 82.28 10.75
CA HIS A 31 -10.46 83.46 10.10
C HIS A 31 -10.24 83.20 8.60
N HIS A 32 -11.27 82.66 7.98
CA HIS A 32 -11.38 82.52 6.54
C HIS A 32 -11.36 83.93 5.93
N ILE A 33 -10.16 84.46 5.68
CA ILE A 33 -9.96 85.74 4.98
C ILE A 33 -10.34 85.63 3.50
N TYR A 34 -10.53 84.40 2.99
CA TYR A 34 -11.03 84.17 1.64
C TYR A 34 -12.50 83.78 1.67
N PRO A 35 -13.41 84.53 1.00
CA PRO A 35 -14.79 84.11 0.86
C PRO A 35 -14.83 82.74 0.15
N ARG A 36 -15.77 81.90 0.59
CA ARG A 36 -16.07 80.60 -0.02
C ARG A 36 -16.65 80.84 -1.43
N PHE A 37 -15.78 81.04 -2.41
CA PHE A 37 -16.18 81.22 -3.81
C PHE A 37 -16.63 79.87 -4.37
N ASN A 38 -17.94 79.62 -4.37
CA ASN A 38 -18.54 78.34 -4.74
C ASN A 38 -18.87 78.26 -6.25
N GLY A 39 -18.11 78.95 -7.10
CA GLY A 39 -18.30 78.96 -8.55
C GLY A 39 -16.99 79.25 -9.25
N TYR A 40 -16.68 78.49 -10.31
CA TYR A 40 -15.62 78.86 -11.24
C TYR A 40 -16.08 80.11 -11.98
N PHE A 41 -15.34 81.22 -11.85
CA PHE A 41 -15.56 82.39 -12.70
C PHE A 41 -15.54 81.97 -14.17
N SER A 42 -16.46 82.50 -14.96
CA SER A 42 -16.37 82.38 -16.43
C SER A 42 -15.07 83.02 -16.93
N VAL A 43 -14.68 82.67 -18.15
CA VAL A 43 -13.49 83.25 -18.80
C VAL A 43 -13.64 84.78 -18.89
N GLU A 44 -14.84 85.24 -19.20
CA GLU A 44 -15.24 86.64 -19.24
C GLU A 44 -15.18 87.33 -17.87
N GLU A 45 -15.77 86.75 -16.83
CA GLU A 45 -15.75 87.33 -15.48
C GLU A 45 -14.33 87.39 -14.92
N SER A 46 -13.54 86.32 -15.13
CA SER A 46 -12.13 86.28 -14.75
C SER A 46 -11.35 87.38 -15.48
N TRP A 47 -11.61 87.57 -16.78
CA TRP A 47 -10.95 88.60 -17.56
C TRP A 47 -11.32 90.01 -17.09
N GLN A 48 -12.59 90.27 -16.75
CA GLN A 48 -13.00 91.57 -16.23
C GLN A 48 -12.31 91.89 -14.89
N ILE A 49 -12.24 90.91 -13.99
CA ILE A 49 -11.52 91.06 -12.71
C ILE A 49 -10.04 91.40 -12.96
N HIS A 50 -9.39 90.70 -13.90
CA HIS A 50 -8.01 90.97 -14.28
C HIS A 50 -7.84 92.36 -14.93
N LYS A 51 -8.76 92.76 -15.81
CA LYS A 51 -8.78 94.05 -16.49
C LYS A 51 -8.93 95.20 -15.50
N GLU A 52 -9.83 95.08 -14.53
CA GLU A 52 -10.02 96.09 -13.47
C GLU A 52 -8.81 96.19 -12.53
N ALA A 53 -8.23 95.05 -12.16
CA ALA A 53 -7.01 95.02 -11.35
C ALA A 53 -5.82 95.68 -12.08
N TYR A 54 -5.66 95.41 -13.38
CA TYR A 54 -4.64 96.01 -14.21
C TYR A 54 -4.81 97.53 -14.32
N LYS A 55 -6.05 98.01 -14.52
CA LYS A 55 -6.37 99.44 -14.53
C LYS A 55 -5.95 100.12 -13.22
N LYS A 56 -6.36 99.57 -12.07
CA LYS A 56 -5.98 100.09 -10.73
C LYS A 56 -4.47 100.10 -10.51
N GLN A 57 -3.75 99.12 -11.05
CA GLN A 57 -2.29 99.07 -10.99
C GLN A 57 -1.62 100.18 -11.81
N LEU A 58 -2.18 100.55 -12.96
CA LEU A 58 -1.67 101.64 -13.78
C LEU A 58 -1.94 103.00 -13.13
N GLU A 59 -3.13 103.19 -12.55
CA GLU A 59 -3.50 104.40 -11.79
C GLU A 59 -2.55 104.61 -10.59
N ALA A 60 -2.25 103.55 -9.83
CA ALA A 60 -1.32 103.61 -8.70
C ALA A 60 0.13 103.95 -9.07
N LYS A 61 0.51 103.79 -10.35
CA LYS A 61 1.85 104.16 -10.86
C LYS A 61 1.97 105.64 -11.27
N GLY A 62 0.89 106.42 -11.16
CA GLY A 62 0.90 107.85 -11.48
C GLY A 62 0.96 108.18 -12.98
N LEU A 63 0.53 107.25 -13.84
CA LEU A 63 0.47 107.45 -15.29
C LEU A 63 -0.66 108.43 -15.66
N THR A 64 -0.49 109.15 -16.77
CA THR A 64 -1.52 110.05 -17.29
C THR A 64 -2.68 109.27 -17.93
N GLU A 65 -3.87 109.88 -17.98
CA GLU A 65 -5.08 109.21 -18.49
C GLU A 65 -4.94 108.71 -19.94
N GLN A 66 -4.17 109.44 -20.77
CA GLN A 66 -3.88 109.06 -22.15
C GLN A 66 -2.99 107.80 -22.22
N GLU A 67 -1.96 107.73 -21.39
CA GLU A 67 -1.07 106.55 -21.32
C GLU A 67 -1.80 105.32 -20.77
N ILE A 68 -2.69 105.50 -19.79
CA ILE A 68 -3.54 104.42 -19.27
C ILE A 68 -4.48 103.92 -20.38
N SER A 69 -5.14 104.81 -21.12
CA SER A 69 -6.03 104.45 -22.22
C SER A 69 -5.30 103.64 -23.31
N GLN A 70 -4.08 104.04 -23.68
CA GLN A 70 -3.27 103.31 -24.65
C GLN A 70 -2.88 101.92 -24.15
N LYS A 71 -2.42 101.80 -22.89
CA LYS A 71 -2.06 100.51 -22.30
C LYS A 71 -3.26 99.57 -22.10
N MET A 72 -4.45 100.11 -21.83
CA MET A 72 -5.67 99.31 -21.71
C MET A 72 -6.11 98.75 -23.07
N LYS A 73 -6.00 99.52 -24.15
CA LYS A 73 -6.25 99.02 -25.52
C LYS A 73 -5.30 97.88 -25.88
N GLU A 74 -4.03 98.01 -25.52
CA GLU A 74 -3.04 96.94 -25.73
C GLU A 74 -3.35 95.70 -24.89
N TYR A 75 -3.75 95.87 -23.63
CA TYR A 75 -4.14 94.78 -22.74
C TYR A 75 -5.38 94.02 -23.24
N GLU A 76 -6.38 94.73 -23.78
CA GLU A 76 -7.55 94.10 -24.39
C GLU A 76 -7.19 93.25 -25.61
N LYS A 77 -6.21 93.67 -26.42
CA LYS A 77 -5.72 92.88 -27.55
C LYS A 77 -5.10 91.55 -27.09
N GLN A 78 -4.47 91.52 -25.92
CA GLN A 78 -3.90 90.29 -25.34
C GLN A 78 -4.98 89.29 -24.87
N LYS A 79 -6.26 89.71 -24.72
CA LYS A 79 -7.36 88.82 -24.32
C LYS A 79 -7.47 87.61 -25.22
N GLU A 80 -7.48 87.85 -26.53
CA GLU A 80 -7.68 86.82 -27.55
C GLU A 80 -6.52 85.83 -27.56
N GLU A 81 -5.29 86.32 -27.43
CA GLU A 81 -4.07 85.50 -27.35
C GLU A 81 -4.09 84.57 -26.12
N VAL A 82 -4.50 85.10 -24.97
CA VAL A 82 -4.62 84.33 -23.72
C VAL A 82 -5.71 83.26 -23.85
N ILE A 83 -6.87 83.60 -24.42
CA ILE A 83 -7.97 82.64 -24.64
C ILE A 83 -7.54 81.52 -25.58
N GLU A 84 -6.88 81.84 -26.69
CA GLU A 84 -6.38 80.83 -27.62
C GLU A 84 -5.33 79.93 -26.96
N LYS A 85 -4.41 80.49 -26.17
CA LYS A 85 -3.44 79.70 -25.40
C LYS A 85 -4.12 78.73 -24.43
N ILE A 86 -5.16 79.17 -23.73
CA ILE A 86 -5.96 78.31 -22.82
C ILE A 86 -6.68 77.21 -23.61
N LYS A 87 -7.28 77.53 -24.76
CA LYS A 87 -7.93 76.51 -25.62
C LYS A 87 -6.93 75.47 -26.09
N GLN A 88 -5.74 75.88 -26.51
CA GLN A 88 -4.68 74.94 -26.92
C GLN A 88 -4.23 74.06 -25.75
N GLN A 89 -4.03 74.63 -24.56
CA GLN A 89 -3.71 73.86 -23.35
C GLN A 89 -4.81 72.83 -23.03
N ARG A 90 -6.09 73.21 -23.12
CA ARG A 90 -7.22 72.29 -22.92
C ARG A 90 -7.22 71.14 -23.94
N ARG A 91 -6.95 71.43 -25.22
CA ARG A 91 -6.85 70.41 -26.27
C ARG A 91 -5.71 69.43 -26.00
N VAL A 92 -4.55 69.92 -25.55
CA VAL A 92 -3.41 69.07 -25.18
C VAL A 92 -3.74 68.21 -23.96
N ALA A 93 -4.34 68.79 -22.93
CA ALA A 93 -4.77 68.07 -21.73
C ALA A 93 -5.79 66.97 -22.05
N GLU A 94 -6.72 67.24 -22.97
CA GLU A 94 -7.71 66.24 -23.41
C GLU A 94 -7.05 65.07 -24.16
N LYS A 95 -6.11 65.36 -25.07
CA LYS A 95 -5.33 64.31 -25.74
C LYS A 95 -4.54 63.47 -24.73
N GLN A 96 -3.95 64.09 -23.71
CA GLN A 96 -3.23 63.38 -22.65
C GLN A 96 -4.17 62.49 -21.82
N ARG A 97 -5.38 62.95 -21.48
CA ARG A 97 -6.40 62.14 -20.81
C ARG A 97 -6.78 60.92 -21.64
N GLN A 98 -7.06 61.11 -22.93
CA GLN A 98 -7.38 60.01 -23.84
C GLN A 98 -6.26 58.97 -23.92
N LEU A 99 -5.00 59.42 -24.01
CA LEU A 99 -3.84 58.52 -24.00
C LEU A 99 -3.73 57.75 -22.67
N ALA A 100 -3.95 58.41 -21.53
CA ALA A 100 -3.94 57.77 -20.22
C ALA A 100 -5.04 56.71 -20.09
N ASP A 101 -6.23 56.96 -20.62
CA ASP A 101 -7.34 56.01 -20.59
C ASP A 101 -7.08 54.79 -21.50
N ILE A 102 -6.50 54.99 -22.69
CA ILE A 102 -6.05 53.89 -23.54
C ILE A 102 -5.00 53.03 -22.82
N GLN A 103 -4.04 53.66 -22.13
CA GLN A 103 -3.03 52.93 -21.34
C GLN A 103 -3.66 52.14 -20.18
N ARG A 104 -4.63 52.71 -19.46
CA ARG A 104 -5.38 52.01 -18.40
C ARG A 104 -6.12 50.80 -18.96
N GLN A 105 -6.83 50.95 -20.07
CA GLN A 105 -7.54 49.84 -20.72
C GLN A 105 -6.58 48.73 -21.14
N LYS A 106 -5.41 49.08 -21.69
CA LYS A 106 -4.37 48.09 -22.04
C LYS A 106 -3.85 47.37 -20.79
N ALA A 107 -3.57 48.09 -19.71
CA ALA A 107 -3.13 47.50 -18.45
C ALA A 107 -4.18 46.56 -17.85
N ASP A 108 -5.46 46.89 -17.95
CA ASP A 108 -6.57 46.06 -17.47
C ASP A 108 -6.73 44.79 -18.32
N SER A 109 -6.58 44.90 -19.64
CA SER A 109 -6.55 43.74 -20.54
C SER A 109 -5.42 42.78 -20.17
N LEU A 110 -4.21 43.30 -19.96
CA LEU A 110 -3.05 42.49 -19.53
C LEU A 110 -3.29 41.84 -18.16
N ARG A 111 -3.90 42.56 -17.20
CA ARG A 111 -4.27 42.00 -15.89
C ARG A 111 -5.27 40.84 -16.02
N LYS A 112 -6.28 40.97 -16.89
CA LYS A 112 -7.25 39.90 -17.17
C LYS A 112 -6.58 38.68 -17.80
N MET A 113 -5.69 38.88 -18.76
CA MET A 113 -4.92 37.78 -19.37
C MET A 113 -4.05 37.05 -18.34
N ALA A 114 -3.34 37.79 -17.50
CA ALA A 114 -2.52 37.20 -16.44
C ALA A 114 -3.37 36.42 -15.42
N ALA A 115 -4.55 36.92 -15.06
CA ALA A 115 -5.48 36.22 -14.18
C ALA A 115 -5.99 34.90 -14.82
N ALA A 116 -6.32 34.93 -16.11
CA ALA A 116 -6.72 33.72 -16.84
C ALA A 116 -5.59 32.67 -16.90
N GLN A 117 -4.35 33.09 -17.12
CA GLN A 117 -3.19 32.20 -17.09
C GLN A 117 -2.98 31.57 -15.71
N ARG A 118 -3.08 32.37 -14.63
CA ARG A 118 -2.99 31.85 -13.25
C ARG A 118 -4.06 30.79 -12.98
N LEU A 119 -5.30 31.05 -13.38
CA LEU A 119 -6.40 30.10 -13.22
C LEU A 119 -6.12 28.78 -13.96
N GLU A 120 -5.56 28.84 -15.16
CA GLU A 120 -5.21 27.63 -15.91
C GLU A 120 -4.08 26.84 -15.25
N HIS A 121 -3.06 27.53 -14.74
CA HIS A 121 -1.99 26.88 -13.96
C HIS A 121 -2.52 26.23 -12.67
N ASP A 122 -3.46 26.87 -11.98
CA ASP A 122 -4.08 26.30 -10.78
C ASP A 122 -4.89 25.04 -11.11
N LYS A 123 -5.63 25.03 -12.23
CA LYS A 123 -6.32 23.83 -12.72
C LYS A 123 -5.35 22.71 -13.05
N GLN A 124 -4.23 23.02 -13.69
CA GLN A 124 -3.18 22.03 -13.98
C GLN A 124 -2.57 21.46 -12.70
N ARG A 125 -2.30 22.31 -11.69
CA ARG A 125 -1.81 21.88 -10.39
C ARG A 125 -2.81 20.95 -9.70
N GLN A 126 -4.09 21.30 -9.68
CA GLN A 126 -5.14 20.46 -9.09
C GLN A 126 -5.22 19.08 -9.76
N LYS A 127 -5.13 19.02 -11.09
CA LYS A 127 -5.06 17.75 -11.84
C LYS A 127 -3.83 16.93 -11.45
N ALA A 128 -2.67 17.56 -11.36
CA ALA A 128 -1.43 16.88 -10.96
C ALA A 128 -1.52 16.33 -9.52
N ASP A 129 -2.10 17.09 -8.59
CA ASP A 129 -2.29 16.65 -7.21
C ASP A 129 -3.31 15.51 -7.09
N ALA A 130 -4.38 15.53 -7.91
CA ALA A 130 -5.32 14.40 -7.99
C ALA A 130 -4.63 13.12 -8.47
N LEU A 131 -3.80 13.21 -9.53
CA LEU A 131 -3.03 12.07 -10.03
C LEU A 131 -2.04 11.54 -8.99
N ARG A 132 -1.37 12.41 -8.24
CA ARG A 132 -0.48 12.01 -7.13
C ARG A 132 -1.23 11.24 -6.05
N LYS A 133 -2.40 11.72 -5.62
CA LYS A 133 -3.25 11.03 -4.64
C LYS A 133 -3.69 9.64 -5.12
N MET A 134 -4.04 9.52 -6.40
CA MET A 134 -4.38 8.22 -7.00
C MET A 134 -3.19 7.26 -6.97
N ALA A 135 -2.01 7.74 -7.36
CA ALA A 135 -0.79 6.94 -7.32
C ALA A 135 -0.41 6.49 -5.90
N ASP A 136 -0.55 7.37 -4.91
CA ASP A 136 -0.29 7.02 -3.51
C ASP A 136 -1.28 5.98 -2.98
N THR A 137 -2.55 6.08 -3.37
CA THR A 137 -3.57 5.07 -3.04
C THR A 137 -3.23 3.71 -3.64
N GLN A 138 -2.79 3.66 -4.89
CA GLN A 138 -2.34 2.42 -5.55
C GLN A 138 -1.12 1.82 -4.85
N ARG A 139 -0.14 2.64 -4.44
CA ARG A 139 1.03 2.17 -3.67
C ARG A 139 0.62 1.57 -2.34
N GLN A 140 -0.30 2.20 -1.62
CA GLN A 140 -0.82 1.67 -0.34
C GLN A 140 -1.54 0.32 -0.54
N GLN A 141 -2.30 0.16 -1.61
CA GLN A 141 -2.94 -1.11 -1.94
C GLN A 141 -1.92 -2.21 -2.25
N ALA A 142 -0.90 -1.90 -3.07
CA ALA A 142 0.19 -2.84 -3.37
C ALA A 142 0.97 -3.24 -2.10
N GLU A 143 1.20 -2.30 -1.19
CA GLU A 143 1.85 -2.56 0.09
C GLU A 143 1.04 -3.55 0.95
N LYS A 144 -0.29 -3.35 1.05
CA LYS A 144 -1.17 -4.29 1.78
C LYS A 144 -1.13 -5.69 1.17
N GLN A 145 -1.14 -5.81 -0.16
CA GLN A 145 -1.02 -7.09 -0.84
C GLN A 145 0.33 -7.76 -0.55
N ARG A 146 1.43 -7.00 -0.55
CA ARG A 146 2.76 -7.52 -0.19
C ARG A 146 2.80 -8.05 1.24
N GLN A 147 2.19 -7.33 2.19
CA GLN A 147 2.12 -7.75 3.59
C GLN A 147 1.30 -9.04 3.75
N GLN A 148 0.17 -9.17 3.05
CA GLN A 148 -0.62 -10.40 3.03
C GLN A 148 0.16 -11.59 2.44
N ALA A 149 0.87 -11.37 1.34
CA ALA A 149 1.73 -12.39 0.74
C ALA A 149 2.84 -12.84 1.70
N GLU A 150 3.42 -11.91 2.46
CA GLU A 150 4.44 -12.21 3.46
C GLU A 150 3.90 -13.05 4.62
N VAL A 151 2.68 -12.76 5.10
CA VAL A 151 2.02 -13.59 6.13
C VAL A 151 1.80 -15.02 5.61
N MET A 152 1.23 -15.17 4.41
CA MET A 152 1.02 -16.49 3.81
C MET A 152 2.34 -17.27 3.62
N ARG A 153 3.42 -16.57 3.24
CA ARG A 153 4.76 -17.19 3.12
C ARG A 153 5.26 -17.73 4.45
N ARG A 154 5.10 -16.97 5.54
CA ARG A 154 5.51 -17.40 6.89
C ARG A 154 4.69 -18.59 7.38
N GLU A 155 3.39 -18.59 7.14
CA GLU A 155 2.51 -19.71 7.46
C GLU A 155 2.91 -20.98 6.69
N ALA A 156 3.19 -20.86 5.38
CA ALA A 156 3.67 -21.96 4.57
C ALA A 156 5.04 -22.49 5.06
N GLU A 157 5.95 -21.61 5.48
CA GLU A 157 7.23 -22.01 6.05
C GLU A 157 7.06 -22.75 7.39
N ALA A 158 6.16 -22.27 8.25
CA ALA A 158 5.83 -22.95 9.52
C ALA A 158 5.27 -24.36 9.27
N GLN A 159 4.35 -24.50 8.32
CA GLN A 159 3.82 -25.81 7.92
C GLN A 159 4.91 -26.74 7.37
N ARG A 160 5.84 -26.22 6.56
CA ARG A 160 6.99 -26.99 6.07
C ARG A 160 7.87 -27.49 7.20
N LYS A 161 8.16 -26.65 8.22
CA LYS A 161 8.94 -27.06 9.40
C LYS A 161 8.25 -28.18 10.17
N ILE A 162 6.94 -28.07 10.41
CA ILE A 162 6.16 -29.12 11.07
C ILE A 162 6.19 -30.43 10.26
N ALA A 163 6.05 -30.36 8.94
CA ALA A 163 6.13 -31.53 8.08
C ALA A 163 7.52 -32.17 8.10
N GLU A 164 8.57 -31.35 8.14
CA GLU A 164 9.95 -31.82 8.23
C GLU A 164 10.26 -32.49 9.58
N GLU A 165 9.76 -31.93 10.69
CA GLU A 165 9.86 -32.56 12.02
C GLU A 165 9.17 -33.93 12.05
N LYS A 166 7.95 -34.03 11.51
CA LYS A 166 7.25 -35.32 11.38
C LYS A 166 8.05 -36.32 10.57
N ARG A 167 8.62 -35.89 9.44
CA ARG A 167 9.47 -36.74 8.60
C ARG A 167 10.69 -37.24 9.36
N LYS A 168 11.36 -36.37 10.14
CA LYS A 168 12.50 -36.77 10.98
C LYS A 168 12.10 -37.83 12.02
N ILE A 169 10.98 -37.63 12.71
CA ILE A 169 10.45 -38.60 13.68
C ILE A 169 10.15 -39.94 12.99
N GLU A 170 9.52 -39.93 11.81
CA GLU A 170 9.26 -41.16 11.06
C GLU A 170 10.55 -41.86 10.58
N GLU A 171 11.54 -41.11 10.14
CA GLU A 171 12.84 -41.65 9.73
C GLU A 171 13.59 -42.29 10.91
N GLU A 172 13.57 -41.64 12.08
CA GLU A 172 14.09 -42.20 13.32
C GLU A 172 13.34 -43.48 13.70
N TRP A 173 12.00 -43.46 13.61
CA TRP A 173 11.18 -44.64 13.84
C TRP A 173 11.56 -45.79 12.89
N ARG A 174 11.78 -45.53 11.59
CA ARG A 174 12.23 -46.55 10.63
C ARG A 174 13.61 -47.12 10.97
N LYS A 175 14.58 -46.27 11.30
CA LYS A 175 15.95 -46.70 11.69
C LYS A 175 15.94 -47.55 12.96
N SER A 176 14.97 -47.31 13.82
CA SER A 176 14.83 -47.95 15.12
C SER A 176 14.16 -49.34 15.05
N ILE A 177 13.60 -49.75 13.91
CA ILE A 177 12.98 -51.07 13.76
C ILE A 177 14.04 -52.14 13.52
N LYS A 178 14.04 -53.19 14.35
CA LYS A 178 14.79 -54.42 14.12
C LYS A 178 13.84 -55.52 13.65
N VAL A 179 14.10 -56.07 12.47
CA VAL A 179 13.41 -57.28 12.00
C VAL A 179 13.90 -58.47 12.82
N LEU A 180 12.98 -59.19 13.45
CA LEU A 180 13.26 -60.38 14.26
C LEU A 180 13.02 -61.68 13.47
N LEU A 181 12.05 -61.69 12.57
CA LEU A 181 11.70 -62.84 11.74
C LEU A 181 11.13 -62.37 10.40
N GLY A 182 11.55 -62.99 9.31
CA GLY A 182 10.99 -62.77 7.97
C GLY A 182 11.02 -64.09 7.21
N GLU A 183 9.95 -64.87 7.34
CA GLU A 183 9.87 -66.22 6.79
C GLU A 183 8.72 -66.37 5.81
N ASN A 184 8.97 -67.13 4.74
CA ASN A 184 7.93 -67.62 3.84
C ASN A 184 7.82 -69.14 4.03
N VAL A 185 6.69 -69.57 4.56
CA VAL A 185 6.41 -70.97 4.88
C VAL A 185 5.51 -71.55 3.79
N PRO A 186 6.02 -72.39 2.87
CA PRO A 186 5.19 -73.13 1.94
C PRO A 186 4.37 -74.19 2.68
N LEU A 187 3.10 -74.30 2.31
CA LEU A 187 2.16 -75.32 2.78
C LEU A 187 1.92 -76.32 1.66
N VAL A 188 2.17 -77.59 1.93
CA VAL A 188 1.94 -78.70 1.00
C VAL A 188 0.85 -79.61 1.57
N VAL A 189 -0.01 -80.17 0.72
CA VAL A 189 -1.20 -80.93 1.13
C VAL A 189 -0.89 -82.11 2.07
N LYS A 190 0.33 -82.65 2.02
CA LYS A 190 0.78 -83.74 2.90
C LYS A 190 1.15 -83.26 4.32
N ASP A 191 1.33 -81.96 4.51
CA ASP A 191 1.68 -81.37 5.80
C ASP A 191 0.44 -81.36 6.70
N THR A 192 0.51 -82.16 7.76
CA THR A 192 -0.50 -82.20 8.84
C THR A 192 0.12 -81.86 10.21
N GLY A 193 1.44 -81.73 10.27
CA GLY A 193 2.17 -81.36 11.49
C GLY A 193 2.14 -79.86 11.75
N VAL A 194 1.99 -79.49 13.02
CA VAL A 194 2.11 -78.10 13.49
C VAL A 194 3.56 -77.64 13.31
N LYS A 195 3.78 -76.52 12.62
CA LYS A 195 5.09 -75.88 12.45
C LYS A 195 5.22 -74.71 13.45
N PRO A 196 5.99 -74.83 14.54
CA PRO A 196 6.21 -73.74 15.48
C PRO A 196 7.41 -72.89 15.06
N LEU A 197 7.20 -71.58 14.91
CA LEU A 197 8.26 -70.60 14.71
C LEU A 197 8.55 -69.88 16.02
N LYS A 198 9.79 -69.95 16.49
CA LYS A 198 10.24 -69.33 17.75
C LYS A 198 10.83 -67.96 17.46
N ILE A 199 10.40 -66.95 18.21
CA ILE A 199 10.87 -65.57 18.09
C ILE A 199 11.37 -65.11 19.47
N ASN A 200 12.64 -64.75 19.56
CA ASN A 200 13.23 -64.30 20.81
C ASN A 200 13.08 -62.78 20.96
N VAL A 201 12.29 -62.36 21.93
CA VAL A 201 12.03 -60.95 22.24
C VAL A 201 12.84 -60.57 23.48
N SER A 202 13.86 -59.73 23.30
CA SER A 202 14.82 -59.36 24.36
C SER A 202 14.45 -58.08 25.10
N LYS A 203 13.72 -57.17 24.44
CA LYS A 203 13.30 -55.88 25.01
C LYS A 203 11.78 -55.83 25.18
N ARG A 204 11.29 -55.08 26.17
CA ARG A 204 9.85 -54.78 26.34
C ARG A 204 9.41 -53.60 25.46
N SER A 205 9.91 -53.54 24.23
CA SER A 205 9.57 -52.51 23.25
C SER A 205 8.61 -53.06 22.20
N THR A 206 7.84 -52.18 21.56
CA THR A 206 6.70 -52.54 20.70
C THR A 206 7.05 -53.63 19.70
N LEU A 207 6.23 -54.68 19.67
CA LEU A 207 6.39 -55.85 18.81
C LEU A 207 5.27 -55.90 17.80
N PHE A 208 5.63 -56.05 16.53
CA PHE A 208 4.73 -56.07 15.39
C PHE A 208 4.75 -57.45 14.76
N PHE A 209 3.58 -58.07 14.63
CA PHE A 209 3.37 -59.27 13.83
C PHE A 209 2.59 -58.89 12.58
N ASN A 210 3.13 -59.22 11.41
CA ASN A 210 2.43 -59.18 10.14
C ASN A 210 2.48 -60.57 9.51
N ILE A 211 1.33 -61.21 9.45
CA ILE A 211 1.16 -62.56 8.92
C ILE A 211 0.20 -62.46 7.74
N TYR A 212 0.61 -62.93 6.58
CA TYR A 212 -0.22 -63.01 5.39
C TYR A 212 -0.26 -64.45 4.90
N GLY A 213 -1.46 -65.00 4.80
CA GLY A 213 -1.68 -66.34 4.27
C GLY A 213 -2.41 -66.28 2.95
N ASN A 214 -1.99 -67.12 2.01
CA ASN A 214 -2.70 -67.35 0.76
C ASN A 214 -2.74 -68.86 0.53
N ILE A 215 -3.94 -69.43 0.49
CA ILE A 215 -4.18 -70.87 0.36
C ILE A 215 -5.11 -71.17 -0.81
N ASN A 216 -4.85 -72.26 -1.50
CA ASN A 216 -5.61 -72.69 -2.68
C ASN A 216 -6.40 -73.98 -2.40
N SER A 217 -6.24 -74.57 -1.21
CA SER A 217 -7.01 -75.73 -0.77
C SER A 217 -6.83 -75.95 0.74
N GLY A 218 -7.83 -76.59 1.37
CA GLY A 218 -7.77 -77.03 2.76
C GLY A 218 -7.92 -75.88 3.76
N ARG A 219 -7.53 -76.13 5.02
CA ARG A 219 -7.61 -75.16 6.10
C ARG A 219 -6.25 -74.94 6.75
N VAL A 220 -5.96 -73.73 7.21
CA VAL A 220 -4.81 -73.46 8.06
C VAL A 220 -5.23 -72.56 9.22
N LEU A 221 -4.78 -72.90 10.42
CA LEU A 221 -4.90 -72.06 11.61
C LEU A 221 -3.50 -71.59 12.01
N ILE A 222 -3.35 -70.28 12.19
CA ILE A 222 -2.13 -69.65 12.65
C ILE A 222 -2.41 -68.99 13.98
N GLU A 223 -1.65 -69.32 15.01
CA GLU A 223 -1.85 -68.80 16.36
C GLU A 223 -0.55 -68.21 16.89
N VAL A 224 -0.65 -67.04 17.54
CA VAL A 224 0.47 -66.35 18.17
C VAL A 224 0.36 -66.51 19.67
N PHE A 225 1.41 -67.03 20.31
CA PHE A 225 1.48 -67.26 21.74
C PHE A 225 2.58 -66.41 22.37
N ASN A 226 2.26 -65.81 23.52
CA ASN A 226 3.23 -65.14 24.37
C ASN A 226 4.12 -66.16 25.12
N PRO A 227 5.22 -65.72 25.77
CA PRO A 227 6.15 -66.61 26.46
C PRO A 227 5.53 -67.40 27.62
N ASN A 228 4.37 -66.97 28.13
CA ASN A 228 3.63 -67.69 29.17
C ASN A 228 2.65 -68.72 28.58
N GLY A 229 2.63 -68.89 27.26
CA GLY A 229 1.72 -69.79 26.56
C GLY A 229 0.30 -69.26 26.37
N GLN A 230 0.04 -67.98 26.65
CA GLN A 230 -1.29 -67.38 26.40
C GLN A 230 -1.39 -66.97 24.92
N LYS A 231 -2.54 -67.24 24.30
CA LYS A 231 -2.82 -66.86 22.91
C LYS A 231 -3.13 -65.37 22.82
N GLU A 232 -2.44 -64.68 21.90
CA GLU A 232 -2.50 -63.22 21.73
C GLU A 232 -3.19 -62.81 20.43
N ALA A 233 -3.16 -63.69 19.43
CA ALA A 233 -3.81 -63.49 18.14
C ALA A 233 -3.97 -64.83 17.40
N GLU A 234 -4.92 -64.87 16.47
CA GLU A 234 -5.13 -66.01 15.57
C GLU A 234 -5.59 -65.56 14.18
N LEU A 235 -5.32 -66.40 13.18
CA LEU A 235 -5.79 -66.27 11.81
C LEU A 235 -6.18 -67.67 11.31
N ALA A 236 -7.45 -67.85 10.94
CA ALA A 236 -7.94 -69.06 10.32
C ALA A 236 -8.28 -68.78 8.86
N LEU A 237 -7.75 -69.60 7.94
CA LEU A 237 -8.11 -69.56 6.53
C LEU A 237 -8.70 -70.91 6.14
N ASP A 238 -9.85 -70.87 5.48
CA ASP A 238 -10.54 -72.05 4.97
C ASP A 238 -10.85 -71.87 3.49
N HIS A 239 -10.48 -72.85 2.68
CA HIS A 239 -10.79 -72.87 1.26
C HIS A 239 -11.75 -74.01 0.96
N HIS A 240 -13.01 -73.65 0.72
CA HIS A 240 -14.05 -74.57 0.26
C HIS A 240 -14.03 -74.61 -1.27
N LYS A 241 -13.85 -75.81 -1.83
CA LYS A 241 -13.94 -76.00 -3.27
C LYS A 241 -15.42 -75.92 -3.66
N GLU A 242 -15.82 -74.90 -4.43
CA GLU A 242 -17.19 -74.85 -4.97
C GLU A 242 -17.44 -76.10 -5.84
N THR A 243 -18.54 -76.80 -5.58
CA THR A 243 -18.96 -78.00 -6.32
C THR A 243 -19.74 -77.68 -7.61
N VAL A 244 -19.83 -76.40 -8.00
CA VAL A 244 -20.59 -75.95 -9.17
C VAL A 244 -19.64 -75.59 -10.33
N PRO A 245 -19.83 -76.10 -11.55
CA PRO A 245 -18.97 -75.74 -12.69
C PRO A 245 -19.22 -74.30 -13.12
N GLN A 246 -18.28 -73.39 -12.82
CA GLN A 246 -18.30 -72.03 -13.32
C GLN A 246 -17.60 -71.91 -14.69
N PRO A 247 -18.07 -71.00 -15.58
CA PRO A 247 -17.49 -70.80 -16.90
C PRO A 247 -16.05 -70.27 -16.81
N LYS A 248 -15.22 -70.66 -17.78
CA LYS A 248 -13.77 -70.42 -17.84
C LYS A 248 -13.41 -68.93 -18.01
N THR A 249 -13.53 -68.12 -16.95
CA THR A 249 -12.80 -66.86 -16.80
C THR A 249 -11.90 -66.99 -15.57
N ARG A 250 -10.59 -67.17 -15.82
CA ARG A 250 -9.60 -67.51 -14.80
C ARG A 250 -9.32 -66.33 -13.86
N LEU A 251 -10.02 -66.26 -12.73
CA LEU A 251 -9.38 -65.88 -11.47
C LEU A 251 -9.09 -67.18 -10.71
N SER A 252 -7.89 -67.32 -10.16
CA SER A 252 -7.59 -68.46 -9.29
C SER A 252 -8.36 -68.30 -7.98
N ASP A 253 -9.28 -69.23 -7.69
CA ASP A 253 -10.00 -69.25 -6.40
C ASP A 253 -9.01 -69.59 -5.28
N ASN A 254 -8.42 -68.56 -4.68
CA ASN A 254 -7.57 -68.72 -3.51
C ASN A 254 -8.24 -68.01 -2.32
N THR A 255 -8.17 -68.62 -1.14
CA THR A 255 -8.52 -67.94 0.11
C THR A 255 -7.28 -67.25 0.63
N SER A 256 -7.35 -65.93 0.80
CA SER A 256 -6.28 -65.17 1.44
C SER A 256 -6.79 -64.44 2.67
N GLY A 257 -5.88 -64.14 3.59
CA GLY A 257 -6.17 -63.31 4.74
C GLY A 257 -4.89 -62.85 5.43
N SER A 258 -5.04 -61.86 6.30
CA SER A 258 -3.92 -61.23 6.98
C SER A 258 -4.22 -61.01 8.45
N LEU A 259 -3.18 -61.09 9.27
CA LEU A 259 -3.19 -60.75 10.68
C LEU A 259 -2.07 -59.76 10.94
N SER A 260 -2.47 -58.54 11.31
CA SER A 260 -1.57 -57.52 11.82
C SER A 260 -1.86 -57.29 13.30
N LYS A 261 -0.87 -57.55 14.15
CA LYS A 261 -0.98 -57.37 15.61
C LYS A 261 0.17 -56.52 16.11
N THR A 262 -0.18 -55.46 16.85
CA THR A 262 0.78 -54.63 17.59
C THR A 262 0.65 -54.92 19.07
N ILE A 263 1.76 -55.22 19.73
CA ILE A 263 1.82 -55.47 21.18
C ILE A 263 2.71 -54.40 21.80
N ASN A 264 2.08 -53.49 22.54
CA ASN A 264 2.78 -52.46 23.32
C ASN A 264 3.35 -53.12 24.58
N SER A 265 4.66 -53.02 24.78
CA SER A 265 5.37 -53.63 25.92
C SER A 265 5.23 -55.16 26.03
N PRO A 266 5.68 -55.94 25.02
CA PRO A 266 5.59 -57.40 25.03
C PRO A 266 6.38 -58.00 26.20
N LYS A 267 5.93 -59.16 26.69
CA LYS A 267 6.72 -59.98 27.60
C LYS A 267 8.02 -60.41 26.92
N THR A 268 9.14 -60.28 27.62
CA THR A 268 10.45 -60.78 27.16
C THR A 268 10.48 -62.30 27.23
N GLY A 269 11.09 -62.94 26.24
CA GLY A 269 11.19 -64.40 26.15
C GLY A 269 10.87 -64.93 24.75
N ALA A 270 10.69 -66.26 24.68
CA ALA A 270 10.39 -66.96 23.43
C ALA A 270 8.90 -66.87 23.11
N TRP A 271 8.57 -66.08 22.09
CA TRP A 271 7.26 -66.07 21.46
C TRP A 271 7.16 -67.19 20.44
N ILE A 272 5.97 -67.74 20.25
CA ILE A 272 5.75 -68.86 19.33
C ILE A 272 4.61 -68.53 18.38
N VAL A 273 4.86 -68.61 17.08
CA VAL A 273 3.81 -68.65 16.06
C VAL A 273 3.62 -70.09 15.63
N LYS A 274 2.45 -70.67 15.89
CA LYS A 274 2.12 -72.04 15.48
C LYS A 274 1.32 -71.99 14.18
N ILE A 275 1.78 -72.72 13.17
CA ILE A 275 1.07 -72.89 11.90
C ILE A 275 0.55 -74.32 11.84
N SER A 276 -0.76 -74.49 11.80
CA SER A 276 -1.46 -75.77 11.86
C SER A 276 -2.21 -76.01 10.55
N PRO A 277 -1.56 -76.55 9.51
CA PRO A 277 -2.21 -76.87 8.25
C PRO A 277 -3.03 -78.16 8.35
N GLN A 278 -4.17 -78.20 7.66
CA GLN A 278 -5.05 -79.36 7.53
C GLN A 278 -5.30 -79.61 6.03
N LYS A 279 -4.52 -80.53 5.45
CA LYS A 279 -4.55 -80.86 4.01
C LYS A 279 -4.47 -79.60 3.13
N CYS A 280 -3.61 -78.66 3.54
CA CYS A 280 -3.58 -77.32 2.98
C CYS A 280 -2.49 -77.16 1.90
N ARG A 281 -2.79 -76.40 0.85
CA ARG A 281 -1.79 -75.94 -0.13
C ARG A 281 -1.78 -74.43 -0.17
N GLY A 282 -0.61 -73.81 -0.10
CA GLY A 282 -0.49 -72.36 -0.10
C GLY A 282 0.86 -71.88 0.39
N THR A 283 0.92 -70.61 0.77
CA THR A 283 2.11 -69.96 1.33
C THR A 283 1.70 -69.03 2.45
N ILE A 284 2.43 -69.08 3.57
CA ILE A 284 2.27 -68.13 4.67
C ILE A 284 3.54 -67.28 4.77
N ASN A 285 3.39 -65.97 4.64
CA ASN A 285 4.46 -65.00 4.86
C ASN A 285 4.32 -64.44 6.27
N ILE A 286 5.37 -64.53 7.07
CA ILE A 286 5.41 -64.04 8.45
C ILE A 286 6.56 -63.06 8.57
N SER A 287 6.24 -61.85 8.98
CA SER A 287 7.19 -60.82 9.33
C SER A 287 6.94 -60.39 10.77
N VAL A 288 7.98 -60.46 11.59
CA VAL A 288 7.95 -60.00 12.98
C VAL A 288 9.07 -59.00 13.17
N ALA A 289 8.71 -57.82 13.64
CA ALA A 289 9.64 -56.73 13.86
C ALA A 289 9.45 -56.14 15.25
N GLN A 290 10.54 -55.70 15.86
CA GLN A 290 10.55 -55.04 17.14
C GLN A 290 11.07 -53.63 16.98
N TYR A 291 10.32 -52.66 17.49
CA TYR A 291 10.80 -51.30 17.69
C TYR A 291 11.93 -51.33 18.73
N ILE A 292 13.06 -50.69 18.46
CA ILE A 292 14.13 -50.49 19.43
C ILE A 292 14.24 -48.98 19.62
N LYS A 293 13.73 -48.45 20.73
CA LYS A 293 13.90 -47.02 21.04
C LYS A 293 15.38 -46.65 20.83
N PRO A 294 15.70 -45.66 19.97
CA PRO A 294 17.06 -45.17 19.84
C PRO A 294 17.56 -44.78 21.23
N ALA A 295 18.76 -45.23 21.59
CA ALA A 295 19.42 -44.74 22.79
C ALA A 295 19.86 -43.30 22.52
N ALA A 296 18.91 -42.37 22.59
CA ALA A 296 19.16 -40.94 22.61
C ALA A 296 18.76 -40.44 24.00
N ASP A 297 19.80 -40.16 24.78
CA ASP A 297 19.88 -39.33 25.98
C ASP A 297 19.12 -39.80 27.23
N GLU A 298 19.81 -40.62 28.05
CA GLU A 298 19.86 -40.42 29.52
C GLU A 298 21.03 -39.48 29.84
#